data_AF-A0A1I5Z4H7-F1
#
_entry.id   AF-A0A1I5Z4H7-F1
#
_cell.length_a   1.000
_cell.length_b   1.000
_cell.length_c   1.000
_cell.angle_alpha   90.00
_cell.angle_beta   90.00
_cell.angle_gamma   90.00
#
_symmetry.space_group_name_H-M   'P 1'
#
loop_
_entity.id
_entity.type
_entity.pdbx_description
1 polymer ?
#
loop_
_entity_poly.entity_id
_entity_poly.type
_entity_poly.pdbx_seq_one_letter_code
_entity_poly.pdbx_strand_id
1 'polypeptide(L)'
;MNIILYLLQIIQDLYKQNCWLVSFICRYIPLKQWAYDDSHSPKYQKFKIDKLPVILYHESWDYRDYIPYLEWRYGKKISPVRRRSACDISDDCTCPRCNAPKPFLYKNNGSKGQVLCKVCQNRFSPIESRFTKKTSLRCPYCTYILSP
;
A
#
# COMPACT_ATOMS: atom_id res chain seq x y z
N MET A 1 -27.63 37.23 60.63
CA MET A 1 -27.57 36.52 59.33
C MET A 1 -27.15 35.08 59.59
N ASN A 2 -27.95 34.11 59.15
CA ASN A 2 -27.66 32.70 59.40
C ASN A 2 -26.73 32.19 58.28
N ILE A 3 -25.44 32.02 58.58
CA ILE A 3 -24.38 31.73 57.59
C ILE A 3 -24.71 30.49 56.75
N ILE A 4 -25.30 29.46 57.37
CA ILE A 4 -25.70 28.23 56.69
C ILE A 4 -26.79 28.52 55.64
N LEU A 5 -27.79 29.33 55.99
CA LEU A 5 -28.87 29.71 55.08
C LEU A 5 -28.34 30.54 53.89
N TYR A 6 -27.40 31.44 54.16
CA TYR A 6 -26.74 32.25 53.13
C TYR A 6 -25.95 31.39 52.14
N LEU A 7 -25.17 30.42 52.63
CA LEU A 7 -24.43 29.48 51.77
C LEU A 7 -25.37 28.60 50.94
N LEU A 8 -26.49 28.14 51.50
CA LEU A 8 -27.50 27.38 50.76
C LEU A 8 -28.14 28.18 49.63
N GLN A 9 -28.42 29.48 49.86
CA GLN A 9 -28.94 30.38 48.82
C GLN A 9 -27.93 30.54 47.67
N ILE A 10 -26.65 30.75 47.99
CA ILE A 10 -25.58 30.84 46.97
C ILE A 10 -25.51 29.57 46.12
N ILE A 11 -25.56 28.38 46.75
CA ILE A 11 -25.48 27.10 46.03
C ILE A 11 -26.66 26.97 45.05
N GLN A 12 -27.87 27.35 45.46
CA GLN A 12 -29.06 27.30 44.60
C GLN A 12 -28.96 28.28 43.43
N ASP A 13 -28.42 29.46 43.65
CA ASP A 13 -28.24 30.46 42.58
C ASP A 13 -27.16 30.05 41.58
N LEU A 14 -26.03 29.50 42.06
CA LEU A 14 -24.99 28.92 41.19
C LEU A 14 -25.53 27.75 40.37
N TYR A 15 -26.37 26.90 40.96
CA TYR A 15 -27.03 25.81 40.24
C TYR A 15 -27.90 26.32 39.09
N LYS A 16 -28.75 27.34 39.34
CA LYS A 16 -29.58 27.96 38.31
C LYS A 16 -28.74 28.58 37.20
N GLN A 17 -27.65 29.28 37.55
CA GLN A 17 -26.73 29.86 36.58
C GLN A 17 -26.10 28.77 35.69
N ASN A 18 -25.67 27.65 36.27
CA ASN A 18 -25.13 26.52 35.51
C ASN A 18 -26.17 25.92 34.57
N CYS A 19 -27.40 25.68 35.03
CA CYS A 19 -28.48 25.18 34.18
C CYS A 19 -28.78 26.12 33.00
N TRP A 20 -28.78 27.42 33.26
CA TRP A 20 -28.97 28.44 32.22
C TRP A 20 -27.82 28.44 31.21
N LEU A 21 -26.57 28.41 31.68
CA LEU A 21 -25.37 28.37 30.82
C LEU A 21 -25.36 27.14 29.93
N VAL A 22 -25.65 25.96 30.48
CA VAL A 22 -25.74 24.73 29.69
C VAL A 22 -26.83 24.84 28.63
N SER A 23 -28.01 25.34 29.00
CA SER A 23 -29.11 25.56 28.05
C SER A 23 -28.76 26.56 26.96
N PHE A 24 -28.04 27.63 27.32
CA PHE A 24 -27.54 28.63 26.39
C PHE A 24 -26.55 28.02 25.40
N ILE A 25 -25.56 27.27 25.90
CA ILE A 25 -24.56 26.58 25.08
C ILE A 25 -25.25 25.62 24.12
N CYS A 26 -26.13 24.74 24.61
CA CYS A 26 -26.83 23.75 23.77
C CYS A 26 -27.74 24.39 22.71
N ARG A 27 -28.33 25.55 22.99
CA ARG A 27 -29.30 26.20 22.10
C ARG A 27 -28.66 27.15 21.10
N TYR A 28 -27.60 27.85 21.49
CA TYR A 28 -27.04 28.96 20.72
C TYR A 28 -25.59 28.76 20.29
N ILE A 29 -24.84 27.88 20.95
CA ILE A 29 -23.49 27.53 20.50
C ILE A 29 -23.61 26.25 19.67
N PRO A 30 -23.32 26.31 18.36
CA PRO A 30 -23.28 25.10 17.56
C PRO A 30 -22.13 24.21 18.08
N LEU A 31 -22.45 23.24 18.93
CA LEU A 31 -21.53 22.17 19.38
C LEU A 31 -20.99 21.34 18.19
N LYS A 32 -21.56 21.57 17.01
CA LYS A 32 -21.12 21.05 15.72
C LYS A 32 -19.90 21.81 15.18
N GLN A 33 -18.87 22.02 15.98
CA GLN A 33 -17.53 22.19 15.40
C GLN A 33 -17.01 20.78 15.09
N TRP A 34 -17.49 20.22 13.96
CA TRP A 34 -17.31 18.81 13.58
C TRP A 34 -16.50 18.57 12.30
N ALA A 35 -15.69 19.55 11.90
CA ALA A 35 -14.46 19.34 11.15
C ALA A 35 -13.64 20.61 11.35
N TYR A 36 -12.41 20.48 11.84
CA TYR A 36 -11.49 21.62 11.87
C TYR A 36 -11.24 22.07 10.43
N ASP A 37 -11.75 23.25 10.06
CA ASP A 37 -11.52 23.85 8.75
C ASP A 37 -10.08 24.39 8.68
N ASP A 38 -9.19 23.57 8.14
CA ASP A 38 -7.76 23.82 8.06
C ASP A 38 -7.37 24.74 6.88
N SER A 39 -8.36 25.29 6.15
CA SER A 39 -8.11 26.18 5.02
C SER A 39 -7.32 27.43 5.44
N HIS A 40 -7.65 27.99 6.61
CA HIS A 40 -7.07 29.23 7.13
C HIS A 40 -6.00 29.04 8.21
N SER A 41 -5.63 27.81 8.56
CA SER A 41 -4.58 27.58 9.57
C SER A 41 -3.23 28.14 9.11
N PRO A 42 -2.40 28.66 10.05
CA PRO A 42 -1.02 29.01 9.76
C PRO A 42 -0.24 27.82 9.19
N LYS A 43 0.73 28.06 8.28
CA LYS A 43 1.52 26.99 7.64
C LYS A 43 2.11 25.97 8.62
N TYR A 44 2.54 26.41 9.80
CA TYR A 44 3.15 25.58 10.84
C TYR A 44 2.15 24.70 11.60
N GLN A 45 0.85 24.91 11.45
CA GLN A 45 -0.20 24.14 12.12
C GLN A 45 -0.79 23.05 11.20
N LYS A 46 -0.32 22.96 9.95
CA LYS A 46 -0.76 22.00 8.92
C LYS A 46 0.00 20.67 8.91
N PHE A 47 0.78 20.37 9.95
CA PHE A 47 1.45 19.07 10.07
C PHE A 47 0.40 17.97 10.29
N LYS A 48 -0.12 17.45 9.18
CA LYS A 48 -0.99 16.28 9.16
C LYS A 48 -0.11 15.04 9.06
N ILE A 49 -0.52 14.00 9.78
CA ILE A 49 0.04 12.66 9.61
C ILE A 49 -0.21 12.27 8.15
N ASP A 50 0.87 11.94 7.44
CA ASP A 50 0.76 11.53 6.06
C ASP A 50 0.03 10.18 5.97
N LYS A 51 -0.66 9.94 4.85
CA LYS A 51 -1.29 8.63 4.62
C LYS A 51 -0.22 7.56 4.62
N LEU A 52 -0.52 6.42 5.26
CA LEU A 52 0.39 5.29 5.26
C LEU A 52 0.65 4.79 3.83
N PRO A 53 1.86 4.29 3.54
CA PRO A 53 2.15 3.63 2.28
C PRO A 53 1.21 2.46 2.02
N VAL A 54 0.82 2.28 0.77
CA VAL A 54 0.06 1.10 0.34
C VAL A 54 1.03 -0.08 0.25
N ILE A 55 0.73 -1.16 0.99
CA ILE A 55 1.48 -2.41 0.94
C ILE A 55 0.95 -3.24 -0.22
N LEU A 56 1.77 -3.48 -1.25
CA LEU A 56 1.44 -4.38 -2.34
C LEU A 56 2.20 -5.70 -2.19
N TYR A 57 1.46 -6.80 -2.25
CA TYR A 57 1.98 -8.15 -2.28
C TYR A 57 2.11 -8.64 -3.73
N HIS A 58 3.26 -9.19 -4.07
CA HIS A 58 3.51 -9.82 -5.36
C HIS A 58 3.39 -11.33 -5.20
N GLU A 59 2.28 -11.89 -5.64
CA GLU A 59 2.13 -13.34 -5.74
C GLU A 59 2.88 -13.86 -6.96
N SER A 60 3.71 -14.88 -6.73
CA SER A 60 4.31 -15.64 -7.81
C SER A 60 3.30 -16.64 -8.35
N TRP A 61 3.23 -16.74 -9.67
CA TRP A 61 2.46 -17.79 -10.34
C TRP A 61 3.32 -19.05 -10.46
N ASP A 62 2.71 -20.24 -10.55
CA ASP A 62 3.42 -21.42 -11.04
C ASP A 62 3.25 -21.51 -12.57
N TYR A 63 4.34 -21.70 -13.30
CA TYR A 63 4.33 -21.88 -14.73
C TYR A 63 3.49 -23.10 -15.14
N ARG A 64 3.39 -24.12 -14.29
CA ARG A 64 2.61 -25.34 -14.53
C ARG A 64 1.12 -25.02 -14.66
N ASP A 65 0.62 -24.05 -13.89
CA ASP A 65 -0.77 -23.60 -13.96
C ASP A 65 -0.95 -22.49 -14.99
N TYR A 66 0.07 -21.64 -15.13
CA TYR A 66 0.00 -20.47 -15.99
C TYR A 66 0.07 -20.82 -17.48
N ILE A 67 0.84 -21.86 -17.89
CA ILE A 67 0.88 -22.31 -19.28
C ILE A 67 -0.50 -22.79 -19.78
N PRO A 68 -1.20 -23.71 -19.09
CA PRO A 68 -2.56 -24.10 -19.44
C PRO A 68 -3.53 -22.92 -19.53
N TYR A 69 -3.44 -21.99 -18.57
CA TYR A 69 -4.26 -20.77 -18.60
C TYR A 69 -4.01 -19.95 -19.87
N LEU A 70 -2.75 -19.76 -20.27
CA LEU A 70 -2.40 -19.00 -21.46
C LEU A 70 -2.89 -19.69 -22.75
N GLU A 71 -2.86 -21.01 -22.80
CA GLU A 71 -3.40 -21.78 -23.92
C GLU A 71 -4.93 -21.67 -23.97
N TRP A 72 -5.63 -21.83 -22.85
CA TRP A 72 -7.08 -21.66 -22.78
C TRP A 72 -7.55 -20.24 -23.12
N ARG A 73 -6.91 -19.23 -22.52
CA ARG A 73 -7.35 -17.83 -22.64
C ARG A 73 -6.95 -17.19 -23.97
N TYR A 74 -5.77 -17.52 -24.49
CA TYR A 74 -5.17 -16.83 -25.64
C TYR A 74 -4.83 -17.76 -26.81
N GLY A 75 -5.10 -19.06 -26.71
CA GLY A 75 -4.72 -20.04 -27.74
C GLY A 75 -3.21 -20.22 -27.90
N LYS A 76 -2.40 -19.75 -26.94
CA LYS A 76 -0.95 -19.70 -27.06
C LYS A 76 -0.30 -20.92 -26.41
N LYS A 77 0.09 -21.90 -27.21
CA LYS A 77 0.86 -23.06 -26.75
C LYS A 77 2.32 -22.69 -26.46
N ILE A 78 2.73 -22.75 -25.21
CA ILE A 78 4.10 -22.40 -24.79
C ILE A 78 4.94 -23.67 -24.62
N SER A 79 5.83 -23.92 -25.58
CA SER A 79 6.85 -24.97 -25.47
C SER A 79 8.12 -24.47 -24.76
N PRO A 80 8.99 -25.36 -24.26
CA PRO A 80 10.36 -25.01 -23.90
C PRO A 80 11.11 -24.31 -25.04
N VAL A 81 12.16 -23.60 -24.69
CA VAL A 81 13.07 -22.92 -25.62
C VAL A 81 13.88 -23.97 -26.38
N ARG A 82 13.76 -23.98 -27.70
CA ARG A 82 14.66 -24.76 -28.57
C ARG A 82 15.96 -23.97 -28.73
N ARG A 83 17.04 -24.49 -28.15
CA ARG A 83 18.37 -23.85 -28.21
C ARG A 83 19.16 -24.38 -29.40
N ARG A 84 19.88 -23.49 -30.07
CA ARG A 84 20.81 -23.82 -31.17
C ARG A 84 22.27 -23.94 -30.70
N SER A 85 22.56 -23.52 -29.47
CA SER A 85 23.89 -23.50 -28.85
C SER A 85 23.81 -23.89 -27.37
N ALA A 86 24.97 -24.19 -26.77
CA ALA A 86 25.09 -24.42 -25.34
C ALA A 86 24.50 -23.24 -24.53
N CYS A 87 23.95 -23.56 -23.36
CA CYS A 87 23.33 -22.59 -22.47
C CYS A 87 24.20 -22.37 -21.23
N ASP A 88 24.52 -21.12 -20.97
CA ASP A 88 25.28 -20.64 -19.81
C ASP A 88 24.40 -20.16 -18.64
N ILE A 89 23.07 -20.28 -18.75
CA ILE A 89 22.16 -20.01 -17.63
C ILE A 89 22.30 -21.17 -16.64
N SER A 90 22.48 -20.86 -15.35
CA SER A 90 22.52 -21.88 -14.29
C SER A 90 21.26 -22.74 -14.28
N ASP A 91 21.41 -24.03 -13.99
CA ASP A 91 20.27 -24.96 -13.87
C ASP A 91 19.33 -24.58 -12.72
N ASP A 92 19.84 -23.91 -11.68
CA ASP A 92 19.06 -23.41 -10.54
C ASP A 92 18.29 -22.11 -10.87
N CYS A 93 18.52 -21.52 -12.05
CA CYS A 93 17.87 -20.28 -12.43
C CYS A 93 16.39 -20.50 -12.76
N THR A 94 15.53 -19.82 -12.00
CA THR A 94 14.08 -19.82 -12.20
C THR A 94 13.56 -18.40 -12.42
N CYS A 95 12.42 -18.28 -13.11
CA CYS A 95 11.78 -16.98 -13.26
C CYS A 95 11.19 -16.52 -11.92
N PRO A 96 11.58 -15.35 -11.37
CA PRO A 96 11.10 -14.88 -10.07
C PRO A 96 9.62 -14.48 -10.06
N ARG A 97 8.96 -14.44 -11.22
CA ARG A 97 7.53 -14.10 -11.35
C ARG A 97 6.62 -15.32 -11.48
N CYS A 98 7.06 -16.33 -12.22
CA CYS A 98 6.23 -17.49 -12.56
C CYS A 98 6.90 -18.84 -12.24
N ASN A 99 8.05 -18.83 -11.56
CA ASN A 99 8.88 -19.99 -11.24
C ASN A 99 9.28 -20.89 -12.44
N ALA A 100 9.13 -20.39 -13.67
CA ALA A 100 9.50 -21.16 -14.86
C ALA A 100 11.01 -21.49 -14.85
N PRO A 101 11.39 -22.77 -15.03
CA PRO A 101 12.78 -23.20 -14.95
C PRO A 101 13.57 -22.84 -16.22
N LYS A 102 14.90 -23.03 -16.18
CA LYS A 102 15.85 -22.83 -17.30
C LYS A 102 15.35 -23.25 -18.69
N PRO A 103 14.62 -24.37 -18.89
CA PRO A 103 14.07 -24.73 -20.20
C PRO A 103 13.16 -23.66 -20.83
N PHE A 104 12.57 -22.76 -20.04
CA PHE A 104 11.69 -21.69 -20.51
C PHE A 104 12.34 -20.30 -20.50
N LEU A 105 13.66 -20.22 -20.27
CA LEU A 105 14.38 -18.96 -20.13
C LEU A 105 15.26 -18.67 -21.35
N TYR A 106 15.18 -17.47 -21.89
CA TYR A 106 16.06 -16.95 -22.94
C TYR A 106 17.16 -16.09 -22.35
N LYS A 107 18.33 -16.11 -22.99
CA LYS A 107 19.36 -15.09 -22.78
C LYS A 107 18.97 -13.86 -23.60
N ASN A 108 18.69 -12.73 -22.96
CA ASN A 108 18.13 -11.56 -23.64
C ASN A 108 19.22 -10.58 -24.13
N ASN A 109 20.30 -10.37 -23.36
CA ASN A 109 21.32 -9.35 -23.66
C ASN A 109 22.78 -9.87 -23.67
N GLY A 110 23.03 -11.12 -24.05
CA GLY A 110 24.41 -11.61 -24.22
C GLY A 110 25.27 -11.42 -22.96
N SER A 111 26.35 -10.65 -23.07
CA SER A 111 27.33 -10.39 -22.01
C SER A 111 26.79 -9.65 -20.78
N LYS A 112 25.62 -9.00 -20.87
CA LYS A 112 25.03 -8.24 -19.74
C LYS A 112 24.16 -9.07 -18.79
N GLY A 113 24.12 -10.40 -18.96
CA GLY A 113 23.51 -11.33 -17.99
C GLY A 113 21.97 -11.28 -17.86
N GLN A 114 21.27 -10.46 -18.65
CA GLN A 114 19.80 -10.39 -18.57
C GLN A 114 19.12 -11.62 -19.18
N VAL A 115 18.12 -12.13 -18.47
CA VAL A 115 17.29 -13.29 -18.83
C VAL A 115 15.86 -12.83 -19.15
N LEU A 116 15.22 -13.47 -20.13
CA LEU A 116 13.82 -13.28 -20.49
C LEU A 116 13.04 -14.59 -20.31
N CYS A 117 11.96 -14.55 -19.52
CA CYS A 117 11.08 -15.71 -19.37
C CYS A 117 10.11 -15.84 -20.55
N LYS A 118 10.10 -16.98 -21.23
CA LYS A 118 9.16 -17.26 -22.34
C LYS A 118 7.69 -17.32 -21.88
N VAL A 119 7.45 -17.78 -20.65
CA VAL A 119 6.10 -17.96 -20.09
C VAL A 119 5.46 -16.61 -19.78
N CYS A 120 6.05 -15.84 -18.87
CA CYS A 120 5.45 -14.59 -18.38
C CYS A 120 6.05 -13.31 -18.99
N GLN A 121 6.99 -13.44 -19.94
CA GLN A 121 7.68 -12.33 -20.61
C GLN A 121 8.44 -11.38 -19.66
N ASN A 122 8.72 -11.84 -18.43
CA ASN A 122 9.50 -11.07 -17.47
C ASN A 122 10.98 -11.00 -17.87
N ARG A 123 11.55 -9.80 -17.82
CA ARG A 123 12.99 -9.55 -17.98
C ARG A 123 13.60 -9.36 -16.60
N PHE A 124 14.63 -10.14 -16.28
CA PHE A 124 15.28 -10.09 -14.97
C PHE A 124 16.77 -10.43 -15.06
N SER A 125 17.53 -10.03 -14.05
CA SER A 125 18.88 -10.54 -13.82
C SER A 125 18.79 -11.72 -12.83
N PRO A 126 19.55 -12.80 -12.99
CA PRO A 126 19.62 -13.87 -11.99
C PRO A 126 20.04 -13.38 -10.61
N ILE A 127 20.83 -12.30 -10.55
CA ILE A 127 21.31 -11.69 -9.30
C ILE A 127 20.23 -10.78 -8.70
N GLU A 128 19.49 -10.04 -9.53
CA GLU A 128 18.52 -9.05 -9.08
C GLU A 128 17.25 -9.07 -9.94
N SER A 129 16.10 -9.12 -9.27
CA SER A 129 14.81 -8.96 -9.91
C SER A 129 13.86 -8.17 -9.04
N ARG A 130 13.05 -7.30 -9.65
CA ARG A 130 11.95 -6.62 -8.95
C ARG A 130 10.92 -7.58 -8.33
N PHE A 131 10.89 -8.84 -8.78
CA PHE A 131 9.98 -9.88 -8.30
C PHE A 131 10.58 -10.77 -7.21
N THR A 132 11.86 -10.60 -6.82
CA THR A 132 12.37 -11.29 -5.62
C THR A 132 11.78 -10.70 -4.34
N LYS A 133 11.40 -9.42 -4.37
CA LYS A 133 10.68 -8.78 -3.27
C LYS A 133 9.22 -9.22 -3.29
N LYS A 134 8.80 -9.99 -2.28
CA LYS A 134 7.40 -10.41 -2.10
C LYS A 134 6.46 -9.22 -1.81
N THR A 135 7.01 -8.12 -1.33
CA THR A 135 6.24 -6.96 -0.91
C THR A 135 6.91 -5.67 -1.37
N SER A 136 6.11 -4.69 -1.78
CA SER A 136 6.58 -3.33 -2.10
C SER A 136 5.69 -2.28 -1.46
N LEU A 137 6.31 -1.25 -0.89
CA LEU A 137 5.61 -0.08 -0.38
C LEU A 137 5.39 0.92 -1.52
N ARG A 138 4.19 1.49 -1.58
CA ARG A 138 3.78 2.45 -2.61
C ARG A 138 3.29 3.73 -1.98
N CYS A 139 3.68 4.88 -2.55
CA CYS A 139 3.15 6.17 -2.15
C CYS A 139 1.61 6.18 -2.34
N PRO A 140 0.83 6.59 -1.32
CA PRO A 140 -0.63 6.60 -1.40
C PRO A 140 -1.19 7.71 -2.32
N TYR A 141 -0.35 8.61 -2.83
CA TYR A 141 -0.76 9.70 -3.73
C TYR A 141 -0.36 9.45 -5.18
N CYS A 142 0.90 9.09 -5.43
CA CYS A 142 1.43 8.95 -6.78
C CYS A 142 1.73 7.49 -7.17
N THR A 143 1.53 6.52 -6.27
CA THR A 143 1.82 5.09 -6.47
C THR A 143 3.29 4.77 -6.80
N TYR A 144 4.20 5.72 -6.61
CA TYR A 144 5.63 5.48 -6.76
C TYR A 144 6.10 4.44 -5.75
N ILE A 145 7.03 3.56 -6.17
CA ILE A 145 7.60 2.53 -5.29
C ILE A 145 8.53 3.22 -4.30
N LEU A 146 8.25 3.08 -3.02
CA LEU A 146 9.11 3.59 -1.95
C LEU A 146 10.22 2.56 -1.72
N SER A 147 11.47 3.01 -1.78
CA SER A 147 12.61 2.23 -1.29
C SER A 147 12.65 2.34 0.24
N PRO A 148 12.88 1.23 0.97
CA PRO A 148 13.25 1.31 2.38
C PRO A 148 14.58 2.06 2.54
#